data_AF-A0A5J4U593-F1
#
_entry.id   AF-A0A5J4U593-F1
#
_cell.length_a   1.000
_cell.length_b   1.000
_cell.length_c   1.000
_cell.angle_alpha   90.00
_cell.angle_beta   90.00
_cell.angle_gamma   90.00
#
_symmetry.space_group_name_H-M   'P 1'
#
loop_
_entity.id
_entity.type
_entity.pdbx_description
1 polymer ?
#
loop_
_entity_poly.entity_id
_entity_poly.type
_entity_poly.pdbx_seq_one_letter_code
_entity_poly.pdbx_strand_id
1 'polypeptide(L)'
;MFENTGGWSRIIGIADASCSFAAGKGPLDEEYRQKTVRYWGYNGGLDHITKGISGNHKYVDRQRVAVEVDMTPVPRKATFFVNDVEQPNFVIGFPEAIRFWVHTYYKSSSFTGTKFERLIQSTAKGVKGSKALQWGKEWK
;
A
#
# COMPACT_ATOMS: atom_id res chain seq x y z
N MET A 1 -1.76 12.42 0.02
CA MET A 1 -2.75 12.88 1.01
C MET A 1 -4.12 12.87 0.36
N PHE A 2 -5.13 12.28 0.98
CA PHE A 2 -6.48 12.14 0.41
C PHE A 2 -7.43 13.23 0.88
N GLU A 3 -8.42 13.57 0.04
CA GLU A 3 -9.48 14.52 0.36
C GLU A 3 -10.83 14.09 -0.26
N ASN A 4 -11.92 14.44 0.44
CA ASN A 4 -13.32 14.24 0.01
C ASN A 4 -13.69 12.78 -0.29
N THR A 5 -13.10 11.81 0.42
CA THR A 5 -13.25 10.39 0.03
C THR A 5 -14.39 9.66 0.74
N GLY A 6 -15.25 10.37 1.47
CA GLY A 6 -16.45 9.82 2.11
C GLY A 6 -16.19 8.69 3.12
N GLY A 7 -14.95 8.54 3.63
CA GLY A 7 -14.63 7.54 4.66
C GLY A 7 -14.14 6.17 4.16
N TRP A 8 -14.56 5.71 2.97
CA TRP A 8 -14.35 4.30 2.58
C TRP A 8 -13.22 4.06 1.57
N SER A 9 -13.13 4.87 0.51
CA SER A 9 -12.29 4.55 -0.64
C SER A 9 -11.01 5.37 -0.69
N ARG A 10 -10.06 5.01 0.19
CA ARG A 10 -8.68 5.52 0.23
C ARG A 10 -7.74 4.35 0.27
N ILE A 11 -7.02 4.11 -0.82
CA ILE A 11 -6.11 2.98 -0.90
C ILE A 11 -4.84 3.42 -1.59
N ILE A 12 -3.70 3.06 -1.01
CA ILE A 12 -2.41 3.13 -1.67
C ILE A 12 -1.80 1.73 -1.73
N GLY A 13 -0.86 1.54 -2.64
CA GLY A 13 -0.21 0.25 -2.73
C GLY A 13 0.90 0.18 -3.76
N ILE A 14 1.40 -1.04 -3.90
CA ILE A 14 2.29 -1.43 -4.98
C ILE A 14 1.60 -2.49 -5.83
N ALA A 15 1.96 -2.54 -7.10
CA ALA A 15 1.51 -3.56 -8.04
C ALA A 15 2.69 -4.12 -8.80
N ASP A 16 2.59 -5.35 -9.27
CA ASP A 16 3.50 -5.89 -10.27
C ASP A 16 3.55 -4.98 -11.50
N ALA A 17 4.72 -4.83 -12.12
CA ALA A 17 4.89 -3.92 -13.25
C ALA A 17 4.04 -4.27 -14.49
N SER A 18 3.52 -5.50 -14.59
CA SER A 18 2.56 -5.90 -15.63
C SER A 18 1.16 -5.32 -15.44
N CYS A 19 0.82 -4.80 -14.26
CA CYS A 19 -0.49 -4.21 -14.00
C CYS A 19 -0.67 -2.86 -14.71
N SER A 20 -1.63 -2.79 -15.61
CA SER A 20 -2.11 -1.53 -16.20
C SER A 20 -3.58 -1.35 -15.88
N PHE A 21 -3.89 -0.39 -14.99
CA PHE A 21 -5.26 -0.10 -14.58
C PHE A 21 -5.96 0.74 -15.66
N ALA A 22 -6.90 0.13 -16.38
CA ALA A 22 -7.74 0.86 -17.33
C ALA A 22 -8.78 1.71 -16.60
N ALA A 23 -9.32 2.73 -17.26
CA ALA A 23 -10.42 3.52 -16.70
C ALA A 23 -11.60 2.61 -16.36
N GLY A 24 -12.17 2.78 -15.15
CA GLY A 24 -13.27 1.94 -14.66
C GLY A 24 -12.85 0.57 -14.15
N LYS A 25 -11.55 0.24 -14.16
CA LYS A 25 -11.02 -0.99 -13.57
C LYS A 25 -10.41 -0.72 -12.20
N GLY A 26 -10.88 -1.46 -11.20
CA GLY A 26 -10.44 -1.34 -9.82
C GLY A 26 -9.26 -2.27 -9.52
N PRO A 27 -8.46 -1.98 -8.47
CA PRO A 27 -7.34 -2.84 -8.03
C PRO A 27 -7.77 -4.19 -7.44
N LEU A 28 -9.08 -4.46 -7.41
CA LEU A 28 -9.71 -5.68 -6.93
C LEU A 28 -10.25 -6.55 -8.07
N ASP A 29 -10.25 -6.04 -9.30
CA ASP A 29 -10.73 -6.79 -10.45
C ASP A 29 -9.90 -8.06 -10.66
N GLU A 30 -10.55 -9.10 -11.18
CA GLU A 30 -9.95 -10.44 -11.30
C GLU A 30 -8.63 -10.45 -12.07
N GLU A 31 -8.49 -9.55 -13.06
CA GLU A 31 -7.29 -9.40 -13.88
C GLU A 31 -6.03 -8.96 -13.09
N TYR A 32 -6.23 -8.29 -11.94
CA TYR A 32 -5.15 -7.84 -11.06
C TYR A 32 -5.05 -8.65 -9.77
N ARG A 33 -5.85 -9.72 -9.65
CA ARG A 33 -5.81 -10.59 -8.48
C ARG A 33 -4.40 -11.13 -8.30
N GLN A 34 -3.90 -11.12 -7.07
CA GLN A 34 -2.54 -11.55 -6.70
C GLN A 34 -1.40 -10.69 -7.29
N LYS A 35 -1.70 -9.59 -7.98
CA LYS A 35 -0.69 -8.68 -8.56
C LYS A 35 -0.58 -7.34 -7.85
N THR A 36 -1.33 -7.14 -6.77
CA THR A 36 -1.37 -5.88 -6.03
C THR A 36 -1.25 -6.13 -4.53
N VAL A 37 -0.60 -5.21 -3.83
CA VAL A 37 -0.73 -5.04 -2.37
C VAL A 37 -1.55 -3.78 -2.13
N ARG A 38 -2.54 -3.84 -1.22
CA ARG A 38 -3.49 -2.75 -0.98
C ARG A 38 -3.48 -2.39 0.50
N TYR A 39 -3.21 -1.14 0.85
CA TYR A 39 -3.32 -0.63 2.21
C TYR A 39 -4.56 0.27 2.35
N TRP A 40 -5.57 -0.26 3.03
CA TRP A 40 -6.89 0.35 3.16
C TRP A 40 -6.96 1.42 4.25
N GLY A 41 -7.38 2.62 3.89
CA GLY A 41 -7.57 3.70 4.86
C GLY A 41 -8.74 3.49 5.82
N TYR A 42 -9.81 2.80 5.39
CA TYR A 42 -11.02 2.63 6.21
C TYR A 42 -10.76 1.86 7.52
N ASN A 43 -10.07 0.72 7.43
CA ASN A 43 -9.83 -0.18 8.56
C ASN A 43 -8.34 -0.44 8.84
N GLY A 44 -7.42 0.11 8.03
CA GLY A 44 -6.00 -0.20 8.14
C GLY A 44 -5.64 -1.60 7.61
N GLY A 45 -6.55 -2.29 6.95
CA GLY A 45 -6.28 -3.63 6.41
C GLY A 45 -5.21 -3.60 5.34
N LEU A 46 -4.33 -4.60 5.34
CA LEU A 46 -3.43 -4.85 4.23
C LEU A 46 -3.94 -6.07 3.44
N ASP A 47 -3.99 -5.97 2.13
CA ASP A 47 -4.47 -7.04 1.27
C ASP A 47 -3.47 -7.40 0.20
N HIS A 48 -3.54 -8.66 -0.23
CA HIS A 48 -2.90 -9.17 -1.43
C HIS A 48 -3.74 -10.31 -2.01
N ILE A 49 -3.39 -11.56 -1.70
CA ILE A 49 -4.26 -12.73 -1.89
C ILE A 49 -5.27 -12.77 -0.74
N THR A 50 -4.78 -12.63 0.49
CA THR A 50 -5.63 -12.42 1.68
C THR A 50 -6.37 -11.11 1.58
N LYS A 51 -7.62 -11.13 2.06
CA LYS A 51 -8.47 -9.95 2.19
C LYS A 51 -8.43 -9.47 3.64
N GLY A 52 -7.83 -8.31 3.87
CA GLY A 52 -7.97 -7.53 5.09
C GLY A 52 -7.17 -8.03 6.29
N ILE A 53 -5.88 -8.36 6.16
CA ILE A 53 -5.08 -8.66 7.35
C ILE A 53 -4.96 -7.39 8.21
N SER A 54 -5.35 -7.51 9.48
CA SER A 54 -5.32 -6.40 10.44
C SER A 54 -3.93 -6.22 11.05
N GLY A 55 -3.70 -5.07 11.67
CA GLY A 55 -2.47 -4.73 12.40
C GLY A 55 -1.99 -3.32 12.11
N ASN A 56 -2.17 -2.83 10.89
CA ASN A 56 -1.87 -1.44 10.57
C ASN A 56 -3.01 -0.53 11.01
N HIS A 57 -2.68 0.74 11.27
CA HIS A 57 -3.66 1.73 11.66
C HIS A 57 -4.53 2.14 10.47
N LYS A 58 -5.79 2.46 10.74
CA LYS A 58 -6.64 3.19 9.78
C LYS A 58 -6.12 4.60 9.57
N TYR A 59 -6.46 5.21 8.44
CA TYR A 59 -6.15 6.61 8.16
C TYR A 59 -7.32 7.31 7.47
N VAL A 60 -7.44 8.60 7.75
CA VAL A 60 -8.51 9.47 7.25
C VAL A 60 -7.97 10.54 6.30
N ASP A 61 -8.88 11.27 5.67
CA ASP A 61 -8.57 12.42 4.83
C ASP A 61 -7.63 13.39 5.57
N ARG A 62 -6.78 14.06 4.80
CA ARG A 62 -5.75 15.01 5.27
C ARG A 62 -4.60 14.41 6.10
N GLN A 63 -4.63 13.11 6.42
CA GLN A 63 -3.44 12.43 6.93
C GLN A 63 -2.47 12.10 5.78
N ARG A 64 -1.17 12.13 6.08
CA ARG A 64 -0.15 11.61 5.18
C ARG A 64 -0.12 10.10 5.29
N VAL A 65 -0.13 9.44 4.15
CA VAL A 65 0.07 8.00 4.03
C VAL A 65 1.15 7.79 2.97
N ALA A 66 2.12 6.93 3.28
CA ALA A 66 3.26 6.68 2.41
C ALA A 66 3.60 5.19 2.37
N VAL A 67 4.33 4.82 1.32
CA VAL A 67 4.99 3.53 1.19
C VAL A 67 6.46 3.78 0.82
N GLU A 68 7.38 3.21 1.59
CA GLU A 68 8.79 3.13 1.22
C GLU A 68 9.07 1.74 0.67
N VAL A 69 9.73 1.67 -0.48
CA VAL A 69 10.13 0.41 -1.09
C VAL A 69 11.65 0.31 -1.14
N ASP A 70 12.16 -0.70 -0.46
CA ASP A 70 13.54 -1.14 -0.58
C ASP A 70 13.60 -2.17 -1.72
N MET A 71 14.23 -1.77 -2.82
CA MET A 71 14.40 -2.59 -4.01
C MET A 71 15.62 -3.52 -3.94
N THR A 72 16.39 -3.49 -2.84
CA THR A 72 17.51 -4.43 -2.65
C THR A 72 17.01 -5.88 -2.63
N PRO A 73 17.63 -6.79 -3.39
CA PRO A 73 17.23 -8.19 -3.37
C PRO A 73 17.60 -8.85 -2.02
N VAL A 74 16.72 -9.73 -1.52
CA VAL A 74 16.84 -10.55 -0.29
C VAL A 74 16.45 -9.88 1.07
N PRO A 75 15.14 -9.84 1.39
CA PRO A 75 14.03 -9.67 0.47
C PRO A 75 13.76 -8.18 0.21
N ARG A 76 13.27 -7.84 -0.99
CA ARG A 76 12.70 -6.52 -1.25
C ARG A 76 11.59 -6.25 -0.25
N LYS A 77 11.48 -5.02 0.25
CA LYS A 77 10.61 -4.68 1.39
C LYS A 77 9.77 -3.45 1.09
N ALA A 78 8.48 -3.51 1.39
CA ALA A 78 7.55 -2.39 1.25
C ALA A 78 6.94 -2.08 2.63
N THR A 79 7.33 -0.94 3.20
CA THR A 79 6.89 -0.50 4.53
C THR A 79 5.92 0.67 4.39
N PHE A 80 4.84 0.64 5.17
CA PHE A 80 3.80 1.66 5.12
C PHE A 80 3.89 2.61 6.31
N PHE A 81 3.42 3.84 6.11
CA PHE A 81 3.47 4.90 7.13
C PHE A 81 2.15 5.68 7.16
N VAL A 82 1.75 6.13 8.35
CA VAL A 82 0.66 7.09 8.57
C VAL A 82 1.20 8.24 9.42
N ASN A 83 1.15 9.46 8.90
CA ASN A 83 1.76 10.65 9.52
C ASN A 83 3.21 10.37 9.99
N ASP A 84 4.01 9.78 9.11
CA ASP A 84 5.42 9.44 9.36
C ASP A 84 5.64 8.37 10.46
N VAL A 85 4.56 7.75 10.96
CA VAL A 85 4.62 6.60 11.88
C VAL A 85 4.63 5.30 11.08
N GLU A 86 5.70 4.51 11.24
CA GLU A 86 5.85 3.18 10.64
C GLU A 86 4.75 2.22 11.08
N GLN A 87 4.18 1.47 10.13
CA GLN A 87 3.12 0.49 10.38
C GLN A 87 3.70 -0.93 10.58
N PRO A 88 3.11 -1.74 11.47
CA PRO A 88 3.68 -3.03 11.87
C PRO A 88 3.69 -4.09 10.76
N ASN A 89 2.69 -4.12 9.89
CA ASN A 89 2.63 -5.04 8.76
C ASN A 89 3.28 -4.40 7.53
N PHE A 90 4.26 -5.12 6.98
CA PHE A 90 4.99 -4.73 5.77
C PHE A 90 5.10 -5.93 4.82
N VAL A 91 5.32 -5.68 3.53
CA VAL A 91 5.38 -6.74 2.52
C VAL A 91 6.82 -7.03 2.13
N ILE A 92 7.14 -8.31 1.94
CA ILE A 92 8.45 -8.75 1.49
C ILE A 92 8.38 -9.62 0.22
N GLY A 93 9.47 -9.63 -0.54
CA GLY A 93 9.70 -10.56 -1.65
C GLY A 93 8.82 -10.32 -2.86
N PHE A 94 8.43 -9.07 -3.12
CA PHE A 94 7.72 -8.68 -4.34
C PHE A 94 8.66 -8.68 -5.57
N PRO A 95 8.09 -8.67 -6.80
CA PRO A 95 8.84 -8.73 -8.06
C PRO A 95 9.90 -7.64 -8.25
N GLU A 96 10.77 -7.80 -9.25
CA GLU A 96 11.87 -6.85 -9.50
C GLU A 96 11.43 -5.49 -10.01
N ALA A 97 10.26 -5.42 -10.63
CA ALA A 97 9.67 -4.21 -11.13
C ALA A 97 8.26 -4.07 -10.56
N ILE A 98 7.96 -2.89 -10.04
CA ILE A 98 6.66 -2.56 -9.46
C ILE A 98 6.16 -1.22 -9.97
N ARG A 99 4.87 -0.97 -9.75
CA ARG A 99 4.22 0.34 -9.90
C ARG A 99 3.65 0.77 -8.56
N PHE A 100 3.81 2.05 -8.24
CA PHE A 100 3.01 2.69 -7.20
C PHE A 100 1.65 3.05 -7.77
N TRP A 101 0.61 2.90 -6.97
CA TRP A 101 -0.73 3.27 -7.38
C TRP A 101 -1.55 3.79 -6.19
N VAL A 102 -2.57 4.57 -6.54
CA VAL A 102 -3.51 5.18 -5.61
C VAL A 102 -4.91 4.99 -6.17
N HIS A 103 -5.87 4.69 -5.31
CA HIS A 103 -7.27 4.52 -5.71
C HIS A 103 -8.20 5.38 -4.85
N THR A 104 -9.10 6.06 -5.55
CA THR A 104 -10.23 6.82 -5.02
C THR A 104 -11.48 6.43 -5.82
N TYR A 105 -12.64 6.38 -5.16
CA TYR A 105 -13.88 5.91 -5.80
C TYR A 105 -14.97 6.97 -5.91
N TYR A 106 -15.22 7.71 -4.83
CA TYR A 106 -16.34 8.66 -4.81
C TYR A 106 -16.07 9.88 -5.67
N LYS A 107 -17.14 10.42 -6.25
CA LYS A 107 -17.10 11.70 -6.97
C LYS A 107 -16.46 12.78 -6.09
N SER A 108 -15.63 13.62 -6.70
CA SER A 108 -14.88 14.70 -6.03
C SER A 108 -13.78 14.26 -5.07
N SER A 109 -13.56 12.95 -4.89
CA SER A 109 -12.37 12.45 -4.18
C SER A 109 -11.12 12.89 -4.94
N SER A 110 -10.10 13.32 -4.21
CA SER A 110 -8.81 13.66 -4.78
C SER A 110 -7.68 13.15 -3.90
N PHE A 111 -6.48 13.16 -4.47
CA PHE A 111 -5.27 12.98 -3.68
C PHE A 111 -4.18 13.92 -4.20
N THR A 112 -3.30 14.31 -3.29
CA THR A 112 -2.10 15.09 -3.60
C THR A 112 -0.87 14.24 -3.29
N GLY A 113 -0.03 14.00 -4.29
CA GLY A 113 1.30 13.43 -4.10
C GLY A 113 2.23 14.49 -3.50
N THR A 114 2.57 14.35 -2.23
CA THR A 114 3.39 15.35 -1.51
C THR A 114 4.88 15.11 -1.66
N LYS A 115 5.28 13.89 -2.01
CA LYS A 115 6.68 13.45 -2.06
C LYS A 115 6.82 12.21 -2.93
N PHE A 116 7.80 12.22 -3.84
CA PHE A 116 8.21 11.06 -4.62
C PHE A 116 9.71 11.19 -4.87
N GLU A 117 10.50 10.50 -4.05
CA GLU A 117 11.95 10.63 -4.09
C GLU A 117 12.63 9.28 -3.84
N ARG A 118 13.90 9.21 -4.23
CA ARG A 118 14.78 8.11 -3.87
C ARG A 118 15.51 8.47 -2.59
N LEU A 119 15.35 7.64 -1.57
CA LEU A 119 16.10 7.76 -0.33
C LEU A 119 17.45 7.04 -0.43
N ILE A 120 18.48 7.59 0.21
CA ILE A 120 19.78 6.92 0.36
C ILE A 120 19.68 5.79 1.40
N GLN A 121 18.89 6.01 2.46
CA GLN A 121 18.65 5.06 3.52
C GLN A 121 17.15 5.02 3.84
N SER A 122 16.62 3.81 4.07
CA SER A 122 15.25 3.58 4.55
C SER A 122 14.99 4.37 5.85
N THR A 123 13.82 5.01 5.96
CA THR A 123 13.42 5.63 7.24
C THR A 123 12.76 4.64 8.18
N ALA A 124 12.28 3.50 7.65
CA ALA A 124 11.79 2.38 8.46
C ALA A 124 12.88 1.86 9.40
N LYS A 125 12.57 1.81 10.70
CA LYS A 125 13.45 1.32 11.78
C LYS A 125 12.98 -0.03 12.34
N GLY A 126 11.76 -0.44 12.01
CA GLY A 126 11.10 -1.60 12.58
C GLY A 126 10.27 -1.22 13.81
N VAL A 127 9.12 -1.89 13.95
CA VAL A 127 8.19 -1.71 15.06
C VAL A 127 8.03 -3.03 15.82
N LYS A 128 7.87 -2.97 17.14
CA LYS A 128 7.62 -4.17 17.96
C LYS A 128 6.32 -4.84 17.53
N GLY A 129 6.35 -6.17 17.38
CA GLY A 129 5.20 -6.94 16.92
C GLY A 129 4.94 -6.83 15.41
N SER A 130 5.92 -6.32 14.65
CA SER A 130 5.83 -6.25 13.20
C SER A 130 5.72 -7.62 12.55
N LYS A 131 5.00 -7.67 11.42
CA LYS A 131 4.81 -8.89 10.62
C LYS A 131 5.29 -8.65 9.20
N ALA A 132 6.26 -9.47 8.79
CA ALA A 132 6.66 -9.56 7.39
C ALA A 132 5.67 -10.43 6.62
N LEU A 133 5.05 -9.87 5.59
CA LEU A 133 4.01 -10.52 4.81
C LEU A 133 4.55 -10.86 3.41
N GLN A 134 4.70 -12.16 3.14
CA GLN A 134 5.32 -12.63 1.89
C GLN A 134 4.40 -12.42 0.69
N TRP A 135 4.87 -11.72 -0.34
CA TRP A 135 4.17 -11.61 -1.62
C TRP A 135 3.91 -13.00 -2.22
N GLY A 136 2.76 -13.18 -2.87
CA GLY A 136 2.35 -14.45 -3.47
C GLY A 136 1.89 -15.51 -2.48
N LYS A 137 1.69 -15.14 -1.20
CA LYS A 137 1.18 -16.04 -0.16
C LYS A 137 -0.10 -15.49 0.47
N GLU A 138 -0.90 -16.41 1.00
CA GLU A 138 -1.93 -16.05 1.96
C GLU A 138 -1.27 -15.69 3.30
N TRP A 139 -1.78 -14.65 3.91
CA TRP A 139 -1.37 -14.12 5.20
C TRP A 139 -2.38 -14.53 6.28
N LYS A 140 -1.86 -14.78 7.50
CA LYS A 140 -2.63 -15.15 8.69
C LYS A 140 -2.35 -14.20 9.85
#